data_AF-A0A852I028-F1
#
_entry.id   AF-A0A852I028-F1
#
_cell.length_a   1.000
_cell.length_b   1.000
_cell.length_c   1.000
_cell.angle_alpha   90.00
_cell.angle_beta   90.00
_cell.angle_gamma   90.00
#
_symmetry.space_group_name_H-M   'P 1'
#
loop_
_entity.id
_entity.type
_entity.pdbx_description
1 polymer ?
#
loop_
_entity_poly.entity_id
_entity_poly.type
_entity_poly.pdbx_seq_one_letter_code
_entity_poly.pdbx_strand_id
1 'polypeptide(L)'
;VEHKATKQPYAIKMIETKYREGREVCESELSVLRRVRHTNIIQLIEVFETQDRVYMVMELATGGELFDRIIAKGSFTERDATRVL
;
A
#
# COMPACT_ATOMS: atom_id res chain seq x y z
N VAL A 1 1.08 8.27 9.26
CA VAL A 1 -0.10 8.55 10.11
C VAL A 1 -0.13 7.53 11.22
N GLU A 2 -0.61 7.83 12.42
CA GLU A 2 -0.61 6.88 13.55
C GLU A 2 -2.00 6.65 14.09
N HIS A 3 -2.29 5.41 14.48
CA HIS A 3 -3.48 5.12 15.26
C HIS A 3 -3.36 5.75 16.65
N LYS A 4 -4.35 6.55 17.04
CA LYS A 4 -4.24 7.47 18.20
C LYS A 4 -3.95 6.76 19.52
N ALA A 5 -4.59 5.62 19.76
CA ALA A 5 -4.48 4.88 21.01
C ALA A 5 -3.24 3.97 21.06
N THR A 6 -2.95 3.25 19.97
CA THR A 6 -1.85 2.26 19.94
C THR A 6 -0.52 2.87 19.48
N LYS A 7 -0.54 4.07 18.90
CA LYS A 7 0.61 4.72 18.24
C LYS A 7 1.21 3.93 17.07
N GLN A 8 0.52 2.89 16.60
CA GLN A 8 0.96 2.10 15.46
C GLN A 8 0.92 2.97 14.19
N PRO A 9 2.02 3.05 13.42
CA PRO A 9 2.05 3.81 12.18
C PRO A 9 1.39 3.06 11.02
N TYR A 10 0.75 3.83 10.15
CA TYR A 10 0.04 3.38 8.95
C TYR A 10 0.25 4.37 7.79
N ALA A 11 0.05 3.84 6.58
CA ALA A 11 -0.12 4.62 5.35
C ALA A 11 -1.60 4.84 5.07
N ILE A 12 -1.96 6.00 4.52
CA ILE A 12 -3.32 6.28 4.07
C ILE A 12 -3.27 6.65 2.59
N LYS A 13 -3.95 5.84 1.77
CA LYS A 13 -4.18 6.15 0.36
C LYS A 13 -5.56 6.78 0.20
N MET A 14 -5.62 7.97 -0.40
CA MET A 14 -6.87 8.67 -0.70
C MET A 14 -7.15 8.60 -2.20
N ILE A 15 -8.36 8.21 -2.57
CA ILE A 15 -8.83 8.21 -3.95
C ILE A 15 -10.09 9.08 -4.03
N GLU A 16 -10.11 10.02 -4.97
CA GLU A 16 -11.30 10.81 -5.27
C GLU A 16 -12.29 9.96 -6.06
N THR A 17 -13.48 9.77 -5.50
CA THR A 17 -14.58 8.97 -6.08
C THR A 17 -15.72 9.85 -6.59
N LYS A 18 -15.48 11.16 -6.71
CA LYS A 18 -16.43 12.11 -7.33
C LYS A 18 -16.75 11.74 -8.78
N TYR A 19 -15.73 11.27 -9.53
CA TYR A 19 -15.86 10.87 -10.93
C TYR A 19 -15.87 9.36 -11.06
N ARG A 20 -16.47 8.87 -12.15
CA ARG A 20 -16.64 7.44 -12.41
C ARG A 20 -15.31 6.67 -12.46
N GLU A 21 -14.29 7.24 -13.11
CA GLU A 21 -12.96 6.64 -13.23
C GLU A 21 -12.33 6.35 -11.85
N GLY A 22 -12.42 7.31 -10.92
CA GLY A 22 -11.92 7.15 -9.56
C GLY A 22 -12.68 6.08 -8.77
N ARG A 23 -13.99 5.94 -9.00
CA ARG A 23 -14.80 4.84 -8.42
C ARG A 23 -14.36 3.49 -8.96
N GLU A 24 -14.23 3.35 -10.27
CA GLU A 24 -13.84 2.07 -10.89
C GLU A 24 -12.43 1.63 -10.45
N VAL A 25 -11.47 2.56 -10.37
CA VAL A 25 -10.13 2.30 -9.83
C VAL A 25 -10.20 1.88 -8.36
N CYS A 26 -10.94 2.61 -7.54
CA CYS A 26 -11.09 2.31 -6.11
C CYS A 26 -11.76 0.94 -5.89
N GLU A 27 -12.85 0.65 -6.61
CA GLU A 27 -13.55 -0.62 -6.53
C GLU A 27 -12.65 -1.78 -6.90
N SER A 28 -11.94 -1.67 -8.03
CA SER A 28 -11.00 -2.70 -8.49
C SER A 28 -9.92 -3.01 -7.45
N GLU A 29 -9.32 -1.97 -6.87
CA GLU A 29 -8.27 -2.09 -5.87
C GLU A 29 -8.78 -2.69 -4.55
N LEU A 30 -9.88 -2.17 -4.00
CA LEU A 30 -10.53 -2.71 -2.82
C LEU A 30 -10.98 -4.16 -3.03
N SER A 31 -11.38 -4.48 -4.26
CA SER A 31 -11.73 -5.83 -4.63
C SER A 31 -10.57 -6.75 -4.25
N VAL A 32 -9.38 -6.53 -4.79
CA VAL A 32 -8.23 -7.43 -4.59
C VAL A 32 -7.76 -7.39 -3.13
N LEU A 33 -7.52 -6.19 -2.59
CA LEU A 33 -6.89 -6.03 -1.28
C LEU A 33 -7.72 -6.59 -0.12
N ARG A 34 -9.06 -6.65 -0.23
CA ARG A 34 -9.92 -7.26 0.80
C ARG A 34 -9.74 -8.78 0.93
N ARG A 35 -9.24 -9.44 -0.12
CA ARG A 35 -9.13 -10.91 -0.20
C ARG A 35 -7.73 -11.43 0.10
N VAL A 36 -6.74 -10.54 0.17
CA VAL A 36 -5.33 -10.92 0.30
C VAL A 36 -4.86 -10.73 1.73
N ARG A 37 -4.24 -11.76 2.29
CA ARG A 37 -3.57 -11.74 3.60
C ARG A 37 -2.29 -12.56 3.51
N HIS A 38 -1.15 -11.89 3.38
CA HIS A 38 0.15 -12.53 3.22
C HIS A 38 1.27 -11.61 3.70
N THR A 39 2.33 -12.15 4.29
CA THR A 39 3.43 -11.37 4.89
C THR A 39 4.19 -10.49 3.90
N ASN A 40 4.18 -10.85 2.62
CA ASN A 40 4.87 -10.12 1.54
C ASN A 40 3.92 -9.20 0.74
N ILE A 41 2.69 -8.99 1.22
CA ILE A 41 1.71 -8.11 0.56
C ILE A 41 1.18 -7.14 1.61
N ILE A 42 1.25 -5.84 1.29
CA ILE A 42 0.74 -4.78 2.17
C ILE A 42 -0.74 -5.02 2.47
N GLN A 43 -1.04 -5.16 3.76
CA GLN A 43 -2.39 -5.43 4.20
C GLN A 43 -3.25 -4.16 4.21
N LEU A 44 -4.49 -4.30 3.74
CA LEU A 44 -5.56 -3.34 3.98
C LEU A 44 -6.14 -3.54 5.38
N ILE A 45 -6.05 -2.51 6.21
CA ILE A 45 -6.46 -2.53 7.62
C ILE A 45 -7.91 -2.08 7.75
N GLU A 46 -8.25 -0.93 7.16
CA GLU A 46 -9.56 -0.31 7.28
C GLU A 46 -9.85 0.59 6.08
N VAL A 47 -11.14 0.84 5.81
CA VAL A 47 -11.60 1.71 4.71
C VAL A 47 -12.60 2.71 5.27
N PHE A 48 -12.39 3.99 4.98
CA PHE A 48 -13.34 5.06 5.27
C PHE A 48 -13.83 5.69 3.98
N GLU A 49 -15.15 5.80 3.84
CA GLU A 49 -15.77 6.38 2.66
C GLU A 49 -16.50 7.67 3.05
N THR A 50 -16.38 8.66 2.18
CA THR A 50 -17.12 9.91 2.21
C THR A 50 -17.83 10.07 0.86
N GLN A 51 -18.65 11.11 0.70
CA GLN A 51 -19.43 11.32 -0.52
C GLN A 51 -18.59 11.28 -1.81
N ASP A 52 -17.41 11.88 -1.79
CA ASP A 52 -16.58 12.08 -2.99
C ASP A 52 -15.16 11.50 -2.87
N ARG A 53 -14.86 10.80 -1.77
CA ARG A 53 -13.52 10.23 -1.49
C ARG A 53 -13.58 8.95 -0.70
N VAL A 54 -12.63 8.07 -0.98
CA VAL A 54 -12.33 6.87 -0.18
C VAL A 54 -10.92 6.96 0.37
N TYR A 55 -10.76 6.56 1.63
CA TYR A 55 -9.50 6.50 2.36
C TYR A 55 -9.22 5.05 2.76
N MET A 56 -8.09 4.51 2.31
CA MET A 56 -7.63 3.17 2.63
C MET A 56 -6.51 3.26 3.65
N VAL A 57 -6.71 2.69 4.83
CA VAL A 57 -5.67 2.55 5.86
C VAL A 57 -4.92 1.25 5.59
N MET A 58 -3.61 1.36 5.37
CA MET A 58 -2.75 0.27 4.94
C MET A 58 -1.51 0.16 5.84
N GLU A 59 -0.90 -1.02 5.89
CA GLU A 59 0.40 -1.18 6.55
C GLU A 59 1.45 -0.22 5.98
N LEU A 60 2.27 0.36 6.86
CA LEU A 60 3.33 1.27 6.43
C LEU A 60 4.60 0.50 6.08
N ALA A 61 4.96 0.47 4.80
CA ALA A 61 6.27 0.02 4.35
C ALA A 61 7.29 1.16 4.51
N THR A 62 8.31 0.94 5.34
CA THR A 62 9.40 1.89 5.59
C THR A 62 10.67 1.61 4.78
N GLY A 63 10.67 0.53 4.00
CA GLY A 63 11.84 0.08 3.25
C GLY A 63 12.19 0.94 2.03
N GLY A 64 11.29 1.81 1.58
CA GLY A 64 11.45 2.53 0.31
C GLY A 64 11.33 1.60 -0.90
N GLU A 65 11.70 2.12 -2.07
CA GLU A 65 11.57 1.39 -3.33
C GLU A 65 12.74 0.44 -3.59
N LEU A 66 12.45 -0.70 -4.21
CA LEU A 66 13.48 -1.67 -4.58
C LEU A 66 14.45 -1.10 -5.61
N PHE A 67 13.94 -0.36 -6.60
CA PHE A 67 14.76 0.17 -7.69
C PHE A 67 15.81 1.17 -7.19
N ASP A 68 15.42 2.05 -6.27
CA ASP A 68 16.35 2.98 -5.61
C ASP A 68 17.48 2.25 -4.88
N ARG A 69 17.17 1.12 -4.23
CA ARG A 69 18.18 0.28 -3.57
C ARG A 69 19.14 -0.36 -4.56
N ILE A 70 18.65 -0.78 -5.73
CA ILE A 70 19.49 -1.34 -6.80
C ILE A 70 20.43 -0.26 -7.33
N ILE A 71 19.91 0.93 -7.63
CA ILE A 71 20.70 2.07 -8.13
C ILE A 71 21.78 2.44 -7.11
N ALA A 72 21.41 2.60 -5.83
CA ALA A 72 22.35 2.99 -4.78
C ALA A 72 23.49 1.97 -4.59
N LYS A 73 23.23 0.68 -4.84
CA LYS A 73 24.23 -0.40 -4.79
C LYS A 73 24.99 -0.57 -6.11
N GLY A 74 24.52 0.03 -7.21
CA GLY A 74 25.00 -0.15 -8.58
C GLY A 74 24.39 -1.35 -9.29
N SER A 75 24.38 -2.53 -8.66
CA SER A 75 23.69 -3.73 -9.16
C SER A 75 23.40 -4.73 -8.04
N PHE A 76 22.46 -5.64 -8.29
CA PHE A 76 22.21 -6.79 -7.40
C PHE A 76 22.88 -8.03 -7.99
N THR A 77 23.59 -8.78 -7.14
CA THR A 77 24.03 -10.13 -7.50
C THR A 77 22.82 -11.08 -7.53
N GLU A 78 22.94 -12.24 -8.17
CA GLU A 78 21.86 -13.25 -8.15
C GLU A 78 21.44 -13.61 -6.72
N ARG A 79 22.41 -13.70 -5.80
CA ARG A 79 22.17 -13.97 -4.38
C ARG A 79 21.40 -12.84 -3.68
N ASP A 80 21.65 -11.58 -4.05
CA ASP A 80 20.86 -10.45 -3.55
C ASP A 80 19.43 -10.52 -4.07
N ALA A 81 19.25 -10.83 -5.35
CA ALA A 81 17.94 -10.95 -5.97
C ALA A 81 17.08 -12.07 -5.33
N THR A 82 17.68 -13.20 -4.95
CA THR A 82 16.94 -14.30 -4.29
C THR A 82 16.32 -13.89 -2.97
N ARG A 83 16.90 -12.92 -2.26
CA ARG A 83 16.40 -12.45 -0.95
C ARG A 83 15.24 -11.47 -1.05
N VAL A 84 14.95 -10.98 -2.25
CA VAL A 84 13.88 -10.01 -2.54
C VAL A 84 12.60 -10.70 -3.01
N LEU A 85 12.73 -11.93 -3.53
CA LEU A 85 11.62 -12.81 -3.91
C LEU A 85 11.03 -13.51 -2.67
#